data_AF-A0A2E6VQT9-F1
#
_entry.id   AF-A0A2E6VQT9-F1
#
_cell.length_a   1.000
_cell.length_b   1.000
_cell.length_c   1.000
_cell.angle_alpha   90.00
_cell.angle_beta   90.00
_cell.angle_gamma   90.00
#
_symmetry.space_group_name_H-M   'P 1'
#
loop_
_entity.id
_entity.type
_entity.pdbx_description
1 polymer ?
#
loop_
_entity_poly.entity_id
_entity_poly.type
_entity_poly.pdbx_seq_one_letter_code
_entity_poly.pdbx_strand_id
1 'polypeptide(L)'
;MTGFGTLESKDGTMAPWNESTRRYFLKASGIGLGTLVLGCPSNRKPKSKISGQQDGGETTTARFDAGNSQTSQVINDAGGEQATNHGDDAGPEDLIDCEQTANDIEGPFYRPNVPVRSELDLYGDAGTELTLSGRVLDLDCNPIPNAVVDIWHADPTDVPVADLVDSDSVDYDNTSSEMRYRGQTATDAEGRYSFHTKKPGWYLNGGTFRPMHIHVKVWVGDNLKLTSQLYFAGDPYISGDPWASLDRAVVLSADGPGAEKGTFNFVIS
;
A
#
# COMPACT_ATOMS: atom_id res chain seq x y z
N MET A 1 -17.22 -7.97 -21.24
CA MET A 1 -15.98 -8.08 -22.05
C MET A 1 -15.71 -6.72 -22.65
N THR A 2 -14.69 -6.02 -22.15
CA THR A 2 -14.22 -4.71 -22.64
C THR A 2 -12.71 -4.83 -22.74
N GLY A 3 -12.18 -4.79 -23.96
CA GLY A 3 -10.75 -5.02 -24.19
C GLY A 3 -9.90 -3.83 -23.73
N PHE A 4 -8.84 -4.11 -22.98
CA PHE A 4 -7.76 -3.14 -22.77
C PHE A 4 -6.94 -3.05 -24.07
N GLY A 5 -6.69 -1.82 -24.53
CA GLY A 5 -5.94 -1.58 -25.76
C GLY A 5 -4.45 -1.40 -25.50
N THR A 6 -3.64 -2.38 -25.91
CA THR A 6 -2.18 -2.25 -25.95
C THR A 6 -1.76 -1.21 -26.99
N LEU A 7 -0.84 -0.32 -26.64
CA LEU A 7 -0.21 0.62 -27.59
C LEU A 7 1.24 0.18 -27.87
N GLU A 8 1.43 -0.59 -28.94
CA GLU A 8 2.76 -0.98 -29.43
C GLU A 8 3.46 0.17 -30.18
N SER A 9 4.78 0.31 -30.01
CA SER A 9 5.62 1.14 -30.88
C SER A 9 6.03 0.38 -32.15
N LYS A 10 6.18 1.09 -33.27
CA LYS A 10 6.26 0.50 -34.63
C LYS A 10 7.60 -0.12 -35.04
N ASP A 11 8.52 -0.30 -34.10
CA ASP A 11 9.90 -0.76 -34.33
C ASP A 11 10.31 -1.99 -33.50
N GLY A 12 9.56 -2.35 -32.45
CA GLY A 12 9.77 -3.58 -31.67
C GLY A 12 11.05 -3.60 -30.81
N THR A 13 11.82 -2.52 -30.77
CA THR A 13 13.05 -2.40 -29.97
C THR A 13 12.87 -1.38 -28.84
N MET A 14 12.53 -1.84 -27.64
CA MET A 14 12.63 -1.00 -26.45
C MET A 14 14.10 -0.61 -26.24
N ALA A 15 14.41 0.68 -26.34
CA ALA A 15 15.69 1.21 -25.88
C ALA A 15 15.81 0.97 -24.36
N PRO A 16 16.97 0.53 -23.84
CA PRO A 16 17.13 0.25 -22.42
C PRO A 16 16.90 1.52 -21.59
N TRP A 17 15.96 1.41 -20.65
CA TRP A 17 15.57 2.47 -19.72
C TRP A 17 16.78 3.06 -19.01
N ASN A 18 16.79 4.38 -18.84
CA ASN A 18 17.85 5.14 -18.16
C ASN A 18 17.26 6.44 -17.58
N GLU A 19 18.08 7.29 -16.96
CA GLU A 19 17.63 8.53 -16.28
C GLU A 19 16.72 9.45 -17.12
N SER A 20 16.77 9.39 -18.46
CA SER A 20 15.89 10.17 -19.34
C SER A 20 14.42 9.74 -19.29
N THR A 21 14.09 8.49 -18.95
CA THR A 21 12.73 7.95 -19.11
C THR A 21 11.76 8.29 -17.97
N ARG A 22 12.24 8.69 -16.79
CA ARG A 22 11.39 9.18 -15.67
C ARG A 22 10.50 10.37 -16.08
N ARG A 23 11.02 11.21 -16.97
CA ARG A 23 10.32 12.36 -17.56
C ARG A 23 9.20 12.00 -18.56
N TYR A 24 9.01 10.72 -18.90
CA TYR A 24 7.90 10.28 -19.75
C TYR A 24 6.65 9.85 -18.96
N PHE A 25 6.78 9.16 -17.83
CA PHE A 25 5.63 8.81 -16.99
C PHE A 25 4.88 10.07 -16.50
N LEU A 26 5.62 11.10 -16.08
CA LEU A 26 5.07 12.42 -15.71
C LEU A 26 4.33 13.16 -16.85
N LYS A 27 4.39 12.67 -18.10
CA LYS A 27 3.64 13.21 -19.25
C LYS A 27 2.48 12.32 -19.71
N ALA A 28 2.38 11.08 -19.21
CA ALA A 28 1.30 10.15 -19.54
C ALA A 28 0.00 10.48 -18.79
N SER A 29 0.09 11.08 -17.59
CA SER A 29 -1.02 11.56 -16.75
C SER A 29 -1.72 12.83 -17.31
N GLY A 30 -2.01 12.81 -18.61
CA GLY A 30 -2.41 13.98 -19.41
C GLY A 30 -3.85 14.44 -19.20
N ILE A 31 -4.14 15.08 -18.07
CA ILE A 31 -5.31 15.97 -17.96
C ILE A 31 -5.08 17.16 -18.90
N GLY A 32 -5.85 17.21 -19.99
CA GLY A 32 -5.70 18.24 -21.01
C GLY A 32 -6.00 19.65 -20.48
N LEU A 33 -5.28 20.64 -21.01
CA LEU A 33 -5.55 22.06 -20.79
C LEU A 33 -6.93 22.45 -21.37
N GLY A 34 -7.98 22.29 -20.56
CA GLY A 34 -9.34 22.67 -20.89
C GLY A 34 -9.45 24.19 -21.10
N THR A 35 -9.69 24.62 -22.33
CA THR A 35 -9.72 26.03 -22.71
C THR A 35 -10.87 26.76 -22.01
N LEU A 36 -10.56 27.82 -21.26
CA LEU A 36 -11.56 28.61 -20.53
C LEU A 36 -12.46 29.39 -21.52
N VAL A 37 -13.75 29.06 -21.57
CA VAL A 37 -14.76 29.79 -22.35
C VAL A 37 -15.93 30.20 -21.45
N LEU A 38 -16.07 31.52 -21.24
CA LEU A 38 -17.17 32.14 -20.49
C LEU A 38 -18.31 32.51 -21.45
N GLY A 39 -19.56 32.19 -21.12
CA GLY A 39 -20.73 32.61 -21.92
C GLY A 39 -22.07 31.98 -21.51
N CYS A 40 -22.86 32.70 -20.70
CA CYS A 40 -24.24 32.35 -20.33
C CYS A 40 -25.27 33.12 -21.21
N PRO A 41 -26.59 33.12 -20.91
CA PRO A 41 -27.53 31.97 -20.92
C PRO A 41 -28.83 32.29 -21.71
N SER A 42 -29.77 31.34 -21.84
CA SER A 42 -31.20 31.69 -22.05
C SER A 42 -32.21 30.64 -21.56
N ASN A 43 -33.45 31.08 -21.30
CA ASN A 43 -34.53 30.31 -20.67
C ASN A 43 -35.42 29.51 -21.64
N ARG A 44 -35.93 28.35 -21.19
CA ARG A 44 -37.40 28.08 -21.21
C ARG A 44 -37.87 26.91 -20.31
N LYS A 45 -39.08 27.07 -19.77
CA LYS A 45 -39.94 26.17 -18.95
C LYS A 45 -41.36 26.22 -19.59
N PRO A 46 -42.44 25.54 -19.08
CA PRO A 46 -42.59 24.29 -18.32
C PRO A 46 -43.76 23.38 -18.86
N LYS A 47 -44.11 22.26 -18.17
CA LYS A 47 -45.49 21.74 -17.80
C LYS A 47 -45.53 20.19 -17.59
N SER A 48 -45.89 19.68 -16.39
CA SER A 48 -47.20 19.09 -15.94
C SER A 48 -47.60 17.76 -16.63
N LYS A 49 -48.07 16.66 -15.99
CA LYS A 49 -49.04 16.37 -14.89
C LYS A 49 -48.68 15.02 -14.19
N ILE A 50 -48.93 14.68 -12.90
CA ILE A 50 -50.11 14.61 -11.98
C ILE A 50 -50.85 13.24 -11.95
N SER A 51 -51.21 12.77 -10.72
CA SER A 51 -51.96 11.53 -10.30
C SER A 51 -51.26 10.17 -10.47
N GLY A 52 -51.42 9.13 -9.62
CA GLY A 52 -52.15 8.92 -8.33
C GLY A 52 -52.41 7.40 -8.08
N GLN A 53 -52.88 6.85 -6.94
CA GLN A 53 -53.00 7.29 -5.52
C GLN A 53 -53.62 6.16 -4.63
N GLN A 54 -52.99 5.75 -3.50
CA GLN A 54 -53.55 4.94 -2.37
C GLN A 54 -54.06 3.49 -2.68
N ASP A 55 -54.38 2.54 -1.78
CA ASP A 55 -54.08 2.15 -0.35
C ASP A 55 -54.57 0.68 -0.16
N GLY A 56 -54.43 -0.08 0.96
CA GLY A 56 -53.84 0.08 2.31
C GLY A 56 -54.28 -1.08 3.26
N GLY A 57 -53.80 -1.11 4.52
CA GLY A 57 -54.11 -2.13 5.57
C GLY A 57 -53.00 -3.19 5.76
N GLU A 58 -52.45 -3.53 6.94
CA GLU A 58 -53.01 -3.97 8.26
C GLU A 58 -53.41 -5.47 8.30
N THR A 59 -53.24 -6.25 9.38
CA THR A 59 -53.06 -5.93 10.84
C THR A 59 -52.38 -7.07 11.64
N THR A 60 -51.95 -6.80 12.90
CA THR A 60 -51.77 -7.74 14.07
C THR A 60 -50.70 -8.87 13.98
N THR A 61 -50.06 -9.41 15.04
CA THR A 61 -49.91 -9.13 16.50
C THR A 61 -48.58 -9.79 16.97
N ALA A 62 -47.94 -9.54 18.12
CA ALA A 62 -48.45 -9.52 19.50
C ALA A 62 -47.53 -8.75 20.50
N ARG A 63 -47.94 -8.68 21.77
CA ARG A 63 -47.20 -8.07 22.90
C ARG A 63 -46.60 -9.13 23.83
N PHE A 64 -45.57 -8.75 24.59
CA PHE A 64 -45.37 -9.20 25.98
C PHE A 64 -44.87 -8.02 26.84
N ASP A 65 -45.09 -8.10 28.15
CA ASP A 65 -45.18 -6.93 29.04
C ASP A 65 -43.98 -6.71 29.99
N ALA A 66 -44.02 -5.58 30.69
CA ALA A 66 -42.91 -5.02 31.47
C ALA A 66 -42.54 -5.76 32.76
N GLY A 67 -41.30 -5.54 33.23
CA GLY A 67 -40.84 -5.85 34.58
C GLY A 67 -39.77 -4.84 35.04
N ASN A 68 -40.10 -4.00 36.03
CA ASN A 68 -39.20 -3.02 36.64
C ASN A 68 -39.13 -3.25 38.15
N SER A 69 -37.92 -3.33 38.71
CA SER A 69 -37.71 -3.10 40.13
C SER A 69 -36.42 -2.33 40.38
N GLN A 70 -36.55 -1.34 41.25
CA GLN A 70 -35.48 -0.60 41.92
C GLN A 70 -34.70 -1.56 42.87
N THR A 71 -33.59 -1.22 43.54
CA THR A 71 -33.06 0.11 43.93
C THR A 71 -31.57 0.02 44.31
N SER A 72 -30.80 1.10 44.15
CA SER A 72 -29.79 1.54 45.15
C SER A 72 -29.35 2.98 44.93
N GLN A 73 -29.47 3.80 45.98
CA GLN A 73 -28.96 5.16 46.15
C GLN A 73 -27.86 5.11 47.24
N VAL A 74 -26.99 6.09 47.50
CA VAL A 74 -26.48 7.35 46.88
C VAL A 74 -25.25 7.73 47.72
N ILE A 75 -24.19 8.33 47.14
CA ILE A 75 -23.36 9.30 47.89
C ILE A 75 -22.63 10.30 46.98
N ASN A 76 -23.10 11.54 47.06
CA ASN A 76 -22.36 12.82 47.12
C ASN A 76 -21.47 13.30 45.96
N ASP A 77 -21.95 14.40 45.36
CA ASP A 77 -21.26 15.41 44.54
C ASP A 77 -20.34 16.34 45.39
N ALA A 78 -19.29 16.90 44.76
CA ALA A 78 -18.74 18.25 45.08
C ALA A 78 -17.65 18.74 44.06
N GLY A 79 -18.02 18.97 42.80
CA GLY A 79 -17.27 19.83 41.84
C GLY A 79 -15.88 19.37 41.34
N GLY A 80 -15.34 19.92 40.24
CA GLY A 80 -15.97 20.83 39.28
C GLY A 80 -14.99 21.79 38.57
N GLU A 81 -14.75 21.58 37.28
CA GLU A 81 -14.15 22.55 36.35
C GLU A 81 -14.72 22.27 34.95
N GLN A 82 -15.02 23.30 34.14
CA GLN A 82 -15.70 23.12 32.85
C GLN A 82 -14.72 22.86 31.69
N ALA A 83 -14.64 21.61 31.22
CA ALA A 83 -14.13 21.32 29.88
C ALA A 83 -15.22 21.66 28.84
N THR A 84 -14.98 22.66 28.00
CA THR A 84 -15.92 23.06 26.94
C THR A 84 -15.81 22.12 25.74
N ASN A 85 -16.87 21.37 25.45
CA ASN A 85 -16.92 20.50 24.29
C ASN A 85 -16.81 21.30 22.97
N HIS A 86 -15.66 21.20 22.32
CA HIS A 86 -15.56 20.98 20.88
C HIS A 86 -14.80 19.65 20.71
N GLY A 87 -15.15 18.77 19.78
CA GLY A 87 -16.24 18.92 18.81
C GLY A 87 -16.01 18.16 17.51
N ASP A 88 -15.21 17.10 17.52
CA ASP A 88 -14.80 16.35 16.35
C ASP A 88 -15.02 14.85 16.61
N ASP A 89 -16.15 14.32 16.13
CA ASP A 89 -16.42 12.88 16.05
C ASP A 89 -15.61 12.25 14.90
N ALA A 90 -14.28 12.35 14.99
CA ALA A 90 -13.38 11.54 14.17
C ALA A 90 -13.52 10.08 14.61
N GLY A 91 -14.15 9.27 13.76
CA GLY A 91 -14.13 7.81 13.93
C GLY A 91 -12.71 7.25 13.81
N PRO A 92 -12.47 6.01 14.24
CA PRO A 92 -11.17 5.34 14.11
C PRO A 92 -10.92 4.88 12.66
N GLU A 93 -10.90 5.83 11.73
CA GLU A 93 -9.95 5.78 10.61
C GLU A 93 -8.56 5.88 11.26
N ASP A 94 -7.66 4.94 10.99
CA ASP A 94 -6.35 4.91 11.67
C ASP A 94 -5.64 6.27 11.52
N LEU A 95 -5.25 6.87 12.65
CA LEU A 95 -4.45 8.09 12.66
C LEU A 95 -3.06 7.74 12.11
N ILE A 96 -2.88 7.93 10.80
CA ILE A 96 -1.59 7.75 10.14
C ILE A 96 -0.62 8.78 10.72
N ASP A 97 0.26 8.33 11.59
CA ASP A 97 1.39 9.13 12.05
C ASP A 97 2.39 9.27 10.89
N CYS A 98 2.64 10.51 10.47
CA CYS A 98 3.51 10.83 9.33
C CYS A 98 4.93 11.18 9.81
N GLU A 99 5.46 10.38 10.74
CA GLU A 99 6.90 10.31 10.98
C GLU A 99 7.62 9.85 9.71
N GLN A 100 8.73 10.50 9.38
CA GLN A 100 9.50 10.22 8.17
C GLN A 100 10.03 8.78 8.18
N THR A 101 9.76 7.99 7.14
CA THR A 101 10.28 6.62 7.05
C THR A 101 11.80 6.62 7.08
N ALA A 102 12.37 5.87 8.03
CA ALA A 102 13.82 5.76 8.19
C ALA A 102 14.50 5.18 6.93
N ASN A 103 15.69 5.72 6.62
CA ASN A 103 16.54 5.14 5.59
C ASN A 103 17.25 3.88 6.13
N ASP A 104 17.58 2.96 5.23
CA ASP A 104 18.31 1.72 5.48
C ASP A 104 19.39 1.53 4.40
N ILE A 105 20.26 0.54 4.55
CA ILE A 105 21.29 0.25 3.55
C ILE A 105 20.69 -0.27 2.24
N GLU A 106 21.31 0.11 1.12
CA GLU A 106 20.96 -0.39 -0.22
C GLU A 106 21.31 -1.89 -0.38
N GLY A 107 22.27 -2.38 0.39
CA GLY A 107 22.86 -3.71 0.19
C GLY A 107 23.68 -3.82 -1.10
N PRO A 108 24.29 -4.99 -1.37
CA PRO A 108 25.13 -5.20 -2.55
C PRO A 108 24.34 -5.60 -3.81
N PHE A 109 23.02 -5.81 -3.69
CA PHE A 109 22.20 -6.47 -4.72
C PHE A 109 21.23 -5.54 -5.45
N TYR A 110 21.34 -4.22 -5.29
CA TYR A 110 20.58 -3.28 -6.13
C TYR A 110 21.02 -3.38 -7.60
N ARG A 111 20.05 -3.40 -8.51
CA ARG A 111 20.27 -3.37 -9.96
C ARG A 111 19.44 -2.21 -10.54
N PRO A 112 20.06 -1.22 -11.21
CA PRO A 112 19.31 -0.13 -11.83
C PRO A 112 18.46 -0.63 -13.00
N ASN A 113 17.51 0.21 -13.42
CA ASN A 113 16.62 -0.04 -14.57
C ASN A 113 15.73 -1.30 -14.39
N VAL A 114 15.23 -1.52 -13.16
CA VAL A 114 14.23 -2.57 -12.88
C VAL A 114 13.00 -2.44 -13.80
N PRO A 115 12.36 -3.54 -14.21
CA PRO A 115 11.23 -3.49 -15.13
C PRO A 115 10.00 -2.82 -14.50
N VAL A 116 9.23 -2.08 -15.30
CA VAL A 116 7.96 -1.48 -14.86
C VAL A 116 6.89 -2.57 -14.81
N ARG A 117 6.61 -3.07 -13.60
CA ARG A 117 5.58 -4.10 -13.32
C ARG A 117 5.29 -4.17 -11.82
N SER A 118 4.05 -4.52 -11.49
CA SER A 118 3.61 -4.84 -10.13
C SER A 118 3.63 -6.34 -9.83
N GLU A 119 3.49 -7.21 -10.85
CA GLU A 119 3.63 -8.67 -10.70
C GLU A 119 5.11 -9.06 -10.78
N LEU A 120 5.58 -9.82 -9.79
CA LEU A 120 6.98 -10.17 -9.60
C LEU A 120 7.26 -11.68 -9.58
N ASP A 121 6.26 -12.53 -9.32
CA ASP A 121 6.37 -13.96 -9.59
C ASP A 121 6.05 -14.22 -11.08
N LEU A 122 7.10 -14.50 -11.85
CA LEU A 122 6.99 -14.69 -13.29
C LEU A 122 6.73 -16.15 -13.69
N TYR A 123 6.78 -17.09 -12.74
CA TYR A 123 6.88 -18.53 -13.03
C TYR A 123 5.95 -19.42 -12.20
N GLY A 124 5.35 -18.92 -11.10
CA GLY A 124 4.55 -19.72 -10.18
C GLY A 124 5.42 -20.42 -9.13
N ASP A 125 6.43 -19.74 -8.59
CA ASP A 125 7.38 -20.32 -7.63
C ASP A 125 6.70 -20.72 -6.30
N ALA A 126 7.32 -21.66 -5.58
CA ALA A 126 6.90 -22.03 -4.24
C ALA A 126 7.16 -20.91 -3.22
N GLY A 127 6.38 -20.87 -2.14
CA GLY A 127 6.48 -19.87 -1.07
C GLY A 127 5.12 -19.27 -0.69
N THR A 128 5.13 -18.30 0.23
CA THR A 128 3.92 -17.56 0.64
C THR A 128 3.62 -16.44 -0.35
N GLU A 129 2.40 -16.40 -0.88
CA GLU A 129 1.94 -15.27 -1.72
C GLU A 129 1.85 -13.98 -0.89
N LEU A 130 2.30 -12.85 -1.43
CA LEU A 130 2.31 -11.57 -0.76
C LEU A 130 1.81 -10.45 -1.68
N THR A 131 0.65 -9.88 -1.37
CA THR A 131 0.23 -8.60 -1.94
C THR A 131 0.77 -7.48 -1.05
N LEU A 132 1.88 -6.84 -1.46
CA LEU A 132 2.46 -5.70 -0.77
C LEU A 132 1.87 -4.40 -1.31
N SER A 133 1.26 -3.58 -0.47
CA SER A 133 0.58 -2.35 -0.86
C SER A 133 0.68 -1.25 0.19
N GLY A 134 0.26 -0.03 -0.17
CA GLY A 134 0.19 1.10 0.75
C GLY A 134 0.26 2.43 0.03
N ARG A 135 0.74 3.47 0.70
CA ARG A 135 0.77 4.86 0.17
C ARG A 135 2.17 5.47 0.25
N VAL A 136 2.46 6.40 -0.65
CA VAL A 136 3.55 7.39 -0.50
C VAL A 136 2.94 8.72 -0.10
N LEU A 137 3.38 9.26 1.02
CA LEU A 137 2.87 10.48 1.68
C LEU A 137 4.01 11.49 1.92
N ASP A 138 3.66 12.77 2.10
CA ASP A 138 4.56 13.77 2.70
C ASP A 138 4.41 13.85 4.23
N LEU A 139 5.24 14.69 4.86
CA LEU A 139 5.26 14.92 6.32
C LEU A 139 3.97 15.56 6.86
N ASP A 140 3.14 16.16 6.00
CA ASP A 140 1.82 16.73 6.31
C ASP A 140 0.69 15.71 5.98
N CYS A 141 1.04 14.43 5.80
CA CYS A 141 0.17 13.31 5.42
C CYS A 141 -0.53 13.41 4.05
N ASN A 142 -0.13 14.34 3.17
CA ASN A 142 -0.73 14.43 1.83
C ASN A 142 -0.20 13.29 0.93
N PRO A 143 -1.05 12.67 0.10
CA PRO A 143 -0.58 11.68 -0.87
C PRO A 143 0.30 12.31 -1.95
N ILE A 144 1.40 11.64 -2.30
CA ILE A 144 2.32 12.07 -3.38
C ILE A 144 2.04 11.24 -4.63
N PRO A 145 1.31 11.78 -5.64
CA PRO A 145 0.96 11.05 -6.85
C PRO A 145 2.12 11.03 -7.87
N ASN A 146 2.23 9.95 -8.65
CA ASN A 146 3.33 9.70 -9.60
C ASN A 146 4.73 9.60 -8.95
N ALA A 147 4.82 9.39 -7.63
CA ALA A 147 6.04 8.91 -7.00
C ALA A 147 6.31 7.48 -7.50
N VAL A 148 7.56 7.15 -7.80
CA VAL A 148 7.94 5.81 -8.27
C VAL A 148 8.51 5.03 -7.11
N VAL A 149 7.92 3.86 -6.85
CA VAL A 149 8.40 2.88 -5.86
C VAL A 149 9.09 1.76 -6.62
N ASP A 150 10.39 1.57 -6.39
CA ASP A 150 11.15 0.41 -6.86
C ASP A 150 11.28 -0.59 -5.70
N ILE A 151 11.04 -1.88 -5.90
CA ILE A 151 11.36 -2.92 -4.90
C ILE A 151 12.25 -4.03 -5.47
N TRP A 152 13.06 -4.62 -4.60
CA TRP A 152 13.78 -5.87 -4.87
C TRP A 152 13.95 -6.73 -3.61
N HIS A 153 13.93 -8.04 -3.77
CA HIS A 153 14.19 -8.99 -2.68
C HIS A 153 14.85 -10.28 -3.19
N ALA A 154 15.25 -11.14 -2.26
CA ALA A 154 15.75 -12.48 -2.55
C ALA A 154 14.61 -13.39 -3.07
N ASP A 155 14.97 -14.51 -3.69
CA ASP A 155 14.02 -15.58 -4.02
C ASP A 155 13.24 -16.06 -2.76
N PRO A 156 12.02 -16.59 -2.92
CA PRO A 156 11.23 -17.12 -1.82
C PRO A 156 11.77 -18.45 -1.29
N THR A 157 11.25 -18.87 -0.13
CA THR A 157 11.46 -20.22 0.41
C THR A 157 10.18 -20.79 1.00
N ASP A 158 10.07 -22.12 1.04
CA ASP A 158 9.07 -22.87 1.80
C ASP A 158 9.68 -23.55 3.05
N VAL A 159 11.00 -23.42 3.28
CA VAL A 159 11.70 -23.97 4.46
C VAL A 159 11.29 -23.19 5.72
N PRO A 160 10.80 -23.87 6.78
CA PRO A 160 10.48 -23.21 8.04
C PRO A 160 11.72 -22.64 8.73
N VAL A 161 11.59 -21.45 9.34
CA VAL A 161 12.70 -20.75 10.02
C VAL A 161 13.36 -21.54 11.16
N ALA A 162 12.66 -22.55 11.71
CA ALA A 162 13.17 -23.43 12.75
C ALA A 162 14.03 -24.60 12.22
N ASP A 163 13.94 -24.90 10.92
CA ASP A 163 14.60 -26.02 10.26
C ASP A 163 15.76 -25.58 9.34
N LEU A 164 15.92 -24.27 9.11
CA LEU A 164 16.96 -23.66 8.25
C LEU A 164 18.38 -24.12 8.63
N VAL A 165 19.13 -24.54 7.61
CA VAL A 165 20.60 -24.70 7.65
C VAL A 165 21.26 -23.86 6.56
N ASP A 166 22.58 -23.63 6.66
CA ASP A 166 23.34 -22.76 5.76
C ASP A 166 23.15 -23.03 4.25
N SER A 167 22.82 -24.27 3.86
CA SER A 167 22.53 -24.66 2.47
C SER A 167 21.21 -24.12 1.91
N ASP A 168 20.32 -23.63 2.78
CA ASP A 168 18.96 -23.22 2.45
C ASP A 168 18.86 -21.70 2.21
N SER A 169 20.01 -21.01 2.22
CA SER A 169 20.14 -19.60 1.87
C SER A 169 19.63 -19.34 0.46
N VAL A 170 18.59 -18.52 0.36
CA VAL A 170 18.12 -18.01 -0.94
C VAL A 170 19.11 -16.99 -1.52
N ASP A 171 19.07 -16.84 -2.83
CA ASP A 171 19.88 -15.89 -3.59
C ASP A 171 19.06 -14.68 -4.06
N TYR A 172 19.75 -13.66 -4.55
CA TYR A 172 19.12 -12.57 -5.34
C TYR A 172 19.36 -12.82 -6.83
N ASP A 173 18.35 -12.62 -7.68
CA ASP A 173 18.56 -12.59 -9.13
C ASP A 173 19.43 -11.38 -9.53
N ASN A 174 20.72 -11.64 -9.63
CA ASN A 174 21.74 -10.68 -10.02
C ASN A 174 22.17 -10.81 -11.48
N THR A 175 21.68 -11.82 -12.21
CA THR A 175 22.27 -12.26 -13.49
C THR A 175 21.27 -12.40 -14.65
N SER A 176 19.98 -12.64 -14.41
CA SER A 176 19.01 -12.80 -15.50
C SER A 176 18.66 -11.49 -16.19
N SER A 177 18.14 -11.56 -17.41
CA SER A 177 17.52 -10.45 -18.14
C SER A 177 16.12 -10.09 -17.59
N GLU A 178 15.42 -11.08 -17.04
CA GLU A 178 14.03 -11.00 -16.57
C GLU A 178 13.90 -10.32 -15.21
N MET A 179 14.99 -10.26 -14.45
CA MET A 179 15.11 -9.56 -13.16
C MET A 179 14.05 -10.01 -12.15
N ARG A 180 13.95 -11.33 -11.88
CA ARG A 180 13.03 -11.96 -10.90
C ARG A 180 13.01 -11.19 -9.59
N TYR A 181 11.83 -11.06 -8.98
CA TYR A 181 11.63 -10.35 -7.70
C TYR A 181 12.17 -8.91 -7.67
N ARG A 182 12.13 -8.24 -8.83
CA ARG A 182 12.43 -6.82 -9.01
C ARG A 182 11.38 -6.17 -9.90
N GLY A 183 10.94 -4.98 -9.51
CA GLY A 183 10.05 -4.16 -10.33
C GLY A 183 9.86 -2.76 -9.77
N GLN A 184 9.28 -1.88 -10.59
CA GLN A 184 8.87 -0.53 -10.19
C GLN A 184 7.42 -0.26 -10.59
N THR A 185 6.73 0.56 -9.78
CA THR A 185 5.38 1.06 -10.05
C THR A 185 5.28 2.55 -9.71
N ALA A 186 4.40 3.27 -10.40
CA ALA A 186 4.11 4.68 -10.11
C ALA A 186 2.83 4.80 -9.27
N THR A 187 2.83 5.68 -8.27
CA THR A 187 1.68 5.88 -7.39
C THR A 187 0.52 6.58 -8.10
N ASP A 188 -0.71 6.22 -7.71
CA ASP A 188 -1.93 6.83 -8.24
C ASP A 188 -2.22 8.21 -7.61
N ALA A 189 -3.37 8.81 -7.98
CA ALA A 189 -3.80 10.13 -7.51
C ALA A 189 -3.95 10.23 -5.99
N GLU A 190 -4.19 9.11 -5.30
CA GLU A 190 -4.29 9.02 -3.85
C GLU A 190 -2.99 8.47 -3.21
N GLY A 191 -1.88 8.49 -3.97
CA GLY A 191 -0.56 8.10 -3.54
C GLY A 191 -0.36 6.59 -3.38
N ARG A 192 -1.30 5.75 -3.82
CA ARG A 192 -1.25 4.30 -3.56
C ARG A 192 -0.30 3.56 -4.50
N TYR A 193 0.38 2.55 -3.98
CA TYR A 193 1.15 1.57 -4.74
C TYR A 193 0.70 0.14 -4.40
N SER A 194 0.97 -0.82 -5.28
CA SER A 194 0.75 -2.25 -5.03
C SER A 194 1.68 -3.13 -5.87
N PHE A 195 2.12 -4.23 -5.28
CA PHE A 195 2.87 -5.32 -5.90
C PHE A 195 2.23 -6.66 -5.53
N HIS A 196 2.26 -7.61 -6.45
CA HIS A 196 2.04 -9.03 -6.18
C HIS A 196 3.39 -9.72 -6.32
N THR A 197 3.76 -10.50 -5.30
CA THR A 197 5.07 -11.14 -5.20
C THR A 197 4.99 -12.30 -4.20
N LYS A 198 6.13 -12.95 -3.93
CA LYS A 198 6.28 -13.89 -2.81
C LYS A 198 6.92 -13.20 -1.61
N LYS A 199 6.64 -13.71 -0.42
CA LYS A 199 7.42 -13.42 0.78
C LYS A 199 8.86 -13.94 0.57
N PRO A 200 9.91 -13.09 0.71
CA PRO A 200 11.29 -13.49 0.45
C PRO A 200 11.80 -14.49 1.50
N GLY A 201 12.77 -15.32 1.13
CA GLY A 201 13.50 -16.16 2.09
C GLY A 201 14.62 -15.42 2.84
N TRP A 202 15.32 -16.17 3.69
CA TRP A 202 16.50 -15.73 4.44
C TRP A 202 17.78 -15.96 3.63
N TYR A 203 18.66 -14.97 3.55
CA TYR A 203 19.99 -15.11 2.93
C TYR A 203 21.13 -14.94 3.93
N LEU A 204 22.22 -15.68 3.74
CA LEU A 204 23.43 -15.60 4.56
C LEU A 204 24.25 -14.34 4.28
N ASN A 205 24.51 -13.54 5.31
CA ASN A 205 25.52 -12.49 5.30
C ASN A 205 26.75 -12.97 6.08
N GLY A 206 27.64 -13.70 5.40
CA GLY A 206 28.74 -14.41 6.04
C GLY A 206 28.23 -15.70 6.69
N GLY A 207 28.32 -15.81 8.02
CA GLY A 207 27.90 -16.98 8.80
C GLY A 207 26.61 -16.80 9.59
N THR A 208 25.77 -15.84 9.20
CA THR A 208 24.49 -15.53 9.87
C THR A 208 23.46 -15.14 8.82
N PHE A 209 22.23 -15.65 8.94
CA PHE A 209 21.11 -15.21 8.12
C PHE A 209 20.71 -13.76 8.47
N ARG A 210 20.38 -12.98 7.45
CA ARG A 210 19.58 -11.74 7.63
C ARG A 210 18.10 -12.11 7.71
N PRO A 211 17.27 -11.36 8.46
CA PRO A 211 15.82 -11.55 8.47
C PRO A 211 15.24 -11.39 7.06
N MET A 212 14.05 -11.94 6.81
CA MET A 212 13.29 -11.67 5.58
C MET A 212 13.11 -10.16 5.39
N HIS A 213 13.43 -9.64 4.20
CA HIS A 213 13.24 -8.22 3.88
C HIS A 213 13.00 -7.95 2.40
N ILE A 214 12.30 -6.85 2.14
CA ILE A 214 12.12 -6.26 0.81
C ILE A 214 12.83 -4.92 0.80
N HIS A 215 13.86 -4.76 -0.04
CA HIS A 215 14.48 -3.45 -0.26
C HIS A 215 13.55 -2.55 -1.07
N VAL A 216 13.60 -1.25 -0.80
CA VAL A 216 12.82 -0.23 -1.51
C VAL A 216 13.64 1.01 -1.85
N LYS A 217 13.34 1.61 -3.00
CA LYS A 217 13.63 3.02 -3.30
C LYS A 217 12.33 3.76 -3.62
N VAL A 218 12.23 5.01 -3.18
CA VAL A 218 11.14 5.91 -3.57
C VAL A 218 11.73 7.14 -4.24
N TRP A 219 11.21 7.46 -5.42
CA TRP A 219 11.64 8.60 -6.25
C TRP A 219 10.49 9.57 -6.49
N VAL A 220 10.78 10.87 -6.49
CA VAL A 220 9.83 11.92 -6.88
C VAL A 220 10.42 12.72 -8.04
N GLY A 221 9.92 12.42 -9.24
CA GLY A 221 10.57 12.80 -10.49
C GLY A 221 11.94 12.13 -10.62
N ASP A 222 12.97 12.94 -10.88
CA ASP A 222 14.35 12.43 -11.00
C ASP A 222 15.05 12.26 -9.63
N ASN A 223 14.46 12.75 -8.53
CA ASN A 223 15.08 12.79 -7.20
C ASN A 223 14.86 11.50 -6.41
N LEU A 224 15.92 10.94 -5.83
CA LEU A 224 15.83 9.88 -4.81
C LEU A 224 15.36 10.50 -3.50
N LYS A 225 14.30 9.94 -2.90
CA LYS A 225 13.70 10.44 -1.65
C LYS A 225 13.87 9.46 -0.49
N LEU A 226 13.88 8.16 -0.77
CA LEU A 226 14.10 7.10 0.22
C LEU A 226 14.97 5.99 -0.38
N THR A 227 15.89 5.43 0.40
CA THR A 227 16.39 4.06 0.21
C THR A 227 16.25 3.35 1.54
N SER A 228 15.56 2.21 1.56
CA SER A 228 15.23 1.54 2.82
C SER A 228 15.01 0.03 2.63
N GLN A 229 14.67 -0.66 3.71
CA GLN A 229 14.26 -2.07 3.75
C GLN A 229 13.00 -2.20 4.62
N LEU A 230 12.06 -3.01 4.14
CA LEU A 230 10.90 -3.47 4.89
C LEU A 230 11.18 -4.85 5.49
N TYR A 231 10.80 -5.06 6.73
CA TYR A 231 11.01 -6.31 7.48
C TYR A 231 9.68 -6.97 7.84
N PHE A 232 9.70 -8.21 8.32
CA PHE A 232 8.49 -8.94 8.74
C PHE A 232 8.50 -9.21 10.25
N ALA A 233 7.47 -8.74 10.95
CA ALA A 233 7.39 -8.88 12.41
C ALA A 233 7.36 -10.36 12.84
N GLY A 234 8.14 -10.69 13.87
CA GLY A 234 8.28 -12.06 14.38
C GLY A 234 9.45 -12.86 13.77
N ASP A 235 10.16 -12.31 12.78
CA ASP A 235 11.40 -12.92 12.27
C ASP A 235 12.50 -12.92 13.35
N PRO A 236 13.10 -14.08 13.68
CA PRO A 236 14.07 -14.20 14.78
C PRO A 236 15.40 -13.46 14.51
N TYR A 237 15.79 -13.28 13.24
CA TYR A 237 17.07 -12.68 12.88
C TYR A 237 17.08 -11.15 12.98
N ILE A 238 15.92 -10.49 13.14
CA ILE A 238 15.83 -9.03 13.34
C ILE A 238 16.68 -8.58 14.54
N SER A 239 16.70 -9.37 15.63
CA SER A 239 17.47 -9.01 16.83
C SER A 239 19.00 -9.18 16.71
N GLY A 240 19.46 -9.85 15.65
CA GLY A 240 20.89 -10.06 15.36
C GLY A 240 21.42 -9.23 14.18
N ASP A 241 20.55 -8.62 13.40
CA ASP A 241 20.90 -7.79 12.25
C ASP A 241 21.04 -6.31 12.69
N PRO A 242 22.19 -5.64 12.45
CA PRO A 242 22.44 -4.28 12.92
C PRO A 242 21.76 -3.18 12.09
N TRP A 243 21.03 -3.55 11.03
CA TRP A 243 20.27 -2.64 10.17
C TRP A 243 18.77 -2.80 10.37
N ALA A 244 18.31 -4.02 10.67
CA ALA A 244 16.89 -4.35 10.86
C ALA A 244 16.25 -3.63 12.05
N SER A 245 14.99 -3.22 11.87
CA SER A 245 14.20 -2.56 12.92
C SER A 245 12.69 -2.65 12.62
N LEU A 246 11.88 -2.60 13.69
CA LEU A 246 10.44 -2.88 13.64
C LEU A 246 9.56 -1.67 13.28
N ASP A 247 10.12 -0.45 13.26
CA ASP A 247 9.50 0.74 12.64
C ASP A 247 9.23 0.51 11.14
N ARG A 248 10.04 -0.34 10.49
CA ARG A 248 9.91 -0.73 9.08
C ARG A 248 9.29 -2.10 8.90
N ALA A 249 8.54 -2.60 9.89
CA ALA A 249 7.82 -3.86 9.78
C ALA A 249 6.57 -3.71 8.89
N VAL A 250 6.41 -4.61 7.93
CA VAL A 250 5.17 -4.75 7.14
C VAL A 250 4.03 -5.21 8.04
N VAL A 251 2.91 -4.49 8.02
CA VAL A 251 1.69 -4.91 8.71
C VAL A 251 1.05 -6.05 7.91
N LEU A 252 1.10 -7.26 8.45
CA LEU A 252 0.58 -8.46 7.79
C LEU A 252 -0.87 -8.78 8.17
N SER A 253 -1.63 -9.25 7.20
CA SER A 253 -2.98 -9.82 7.35
C SER A 253 -3.17 -10.99 6.38
N ALA A 254 -4.13 -11.88 6.63
CA ALA A 254 -4.39 -13.02 5.73
C ALA A 254 -5.19 -12.60 4.49
N ASP A 255 -4.79 -13.09 3.32
CA ASP A 255 -5.48 -12.86 2.03
C ASP A 255 -6.02 -14.15 1.39
N GLY A 256 -6.33 -15.14 2.23
CA GLY A 256 -6.81 -16.46 1.81
C GLY A 256 -5.90 -17.61 2.25
N PRO A 257 -6.10 -18.82 1.73
CA PRO A 257 -5.31 -19.99 2.13
C PRO A 257 -3.85 -19.87 1.69
N GLY A 258 -2.94 -19.60 2.64
CA GLY A 258 -1.50 -19.49 2.39
C GLY A 258 -1.04 -18.19 1.72
N ALA A 259 -1.90 -17.16 1.68
CA ALA A 259 -1.60 -15.85 1.12
C ALA A 259 -1.66 -14.75 2.17
N GLU A 260 -0.80 -13.74 2.05
CA GLU A 260 -0.69 -12.59 2.93
C GLU A 260 -0.92 -11.27 2.18
N LYS A 261 -1.53 -10.32 2.88
CA LYS A 261 -1.56 -8.89 2.54
C LYS A 261 -0.58 -8.16 3.44
N GLY A 262 0.39 -7.50 2.84
CA GLY A 262 1.33 -6.62 3.51
C GLY A 262 0.98 -5.16 3.26
N THR A 263 0.83 -4.38 4.33
CA THR A 263 0.61 -2.93 4.26
C THR A 263 1.81 -2.19 4.84
N PHE A 264 2.30 -1.18 4.12
CA PHE A 264 3.30 -0.23 4.63
C PHE A 264 3.11 1.15 3.97
N ASN A 265 3.26 2.26 4.72
CA ASN A 265 3.20 3.61 4.17
C ASN A 265 4.60 4.24 4.16
N PHE A 266 5.03 4.76 3.03
CA PHE A 266 6.25 5.54 2.90
C PHE A 266 5.96 7.02 3.13
N VAL A 267 6.65 7.63 4.08
CA VAL A 267 6.53 9.05 4.40
C VAL A 267 7.85 9.73 4.10
N ILE A 268 7.85 10.75 3.23
CA ILE A 268 9.08 11.35 2.67
C ILE A 268 9.05 12.89 2.66
N SER A 269 10.22 13.47 2.91
CA SER A 269 10.54 14.91 2.77
C SER A 269 10.98 15.26 1.36
#